data_AF-A0A7N0VGM3-F1
#
_entry.id   AF-A0A7N0VGM3-F1
#
_cell.length_a   1.000
_cell.length_b   1.000
_cell.length_c   1.000
_cell.angle_alpha   90.00
_cell.angle_beta   90.00
_cell.angle_gamma   90.00
#
_symmetry.space_group_name_H-M   'P 1'
#
loop_
_entity.id
_entity.type
_entity.pdbx_description
1 polymer ?
#
loop_
_entity_poly.entity_id
_entity_poly.type
_entity_poly.pdbx_seq_one_letter_code
_entity_poly.pdbx_strand_id
1 'polypeptide(L)'
;MSRRMGCGMGLLATFVICVSFAIHAFTLAEAASASSRKPAKFVSKTIKSHDIVIFSKSYCPYCKRAKAVFKELNQKPFVVELDEREDGHTIQEALSEKVGRRTVPQVFIHGKHIGGSDDTIDAYESGELAKLLGIASQAKEDL
;
A
#
# COMPACT_ATOMS: atom_id res chain seq x y z
N MET A 1 -75.86 -0.26 -30.57
CA MET A 1 -74.60 0.44 -30.93
C MET A 1 -74.53 1.67 -30.03
N SER A 2 -73.58 1.86 -29.12
CA SER A 2 -72.14 2.00 -29.38
C SER A 2 -71.36 1.81 -28.06
N ARG A 3 -70.17 1.22 -28.17
CA ARG A 3 -69.17 1.04 -27.10
C ARG A 3 -68.39 2.33 -26.83
N ARG A 4 -67.85 2.47 -25.61
CA ARG A 4 -66.51 2.99 -25.20
C ARG A 4 -66.57 3.17 -23.67
N MET A 5 -65.86 2.47 -22.78
CA MET A 5 -64.42 2.14 -22.63
C MET A 5 -63.47 3.33 -22.68
N GLY A 6 -62.90 3.66 -21.50
CA GLY A 6 -61.64 4.35 -21.23
C GLY A 6 -61.38 4.21 -19.71
N CYS A 7 -60.54 3.28 -19.23
CA CYS A 7 -59.07 3.32 -19.17
C CYS A 7 -58.58 4.64 -18.56
N GLY A 8 -57.87 4.73 -17.43
CA GLY A 8 -57.01 3.79 -16.74
C GLY A 8 -55.69 4.49 -16.42
N MET A 9 -55.27 4.46 -15.15
CA MET A 9 -53.89 4.57 -14.65
C MET A 9 -53.04 5.80 -15.03
N GLY A 10 -52.73 6.62 -14.02
CA GLY A 10 -51.71 7.67 -14.12
C GLY A 10 -51.08 8.04 -12.78
N LEU A 11 -50.49 7.07 -12.05
CA LEU A 11 -49.68 7.38 -10.85
C LEU A 11 -48.68 6.27 -10.44
N LEU A 12 -47.94 5.68 -11.39
CA LEU A 12 -46.93 4.64 -11.08
C LEU A 12 -45.54 4.87 -11.70
N ALA A 13 -45.37 5.92 -12.51
CA ALA A 13 -44.13 6.11 -13.29
C ALA A 13 -43.02 6.94 -12.61
N THR A 14 -43.29 7.63 -11.50
CA THR A 14 -42.29 8.49 -10.82
C THR A 14 -41.55 7.80 -9.67
N PHE A 15 -42.13 6.75 -9.07
CA PHE A 15 -41.51 6.03 -7.94
C PHE A 15 -40.36 5.11 -8.39
N VAL A 16 -40.38 4.62 -9.63
CA VAL A 16 -39.36 3.68 -10.16
C VAL A 16 -38.03 4.40 -10.46
N ILE A 17 -38.10 5.67 -10.90
CA ILE A 17 -36.91 6.42 -11.34
C ILE A 17 -35.99 6.74 -10.14
N CYS A 18 -36.52 7.12 -8.98
CA CYS A 18 -35.72 7.40 -7.78
C CYS A 18 -34.96 6.16 -7.25
N VAL A 19 -35.56 4.98 -7.31
CA VAL A 19 -34.93 3.74 -6.82
C VAL A 19 -33.80 3.30 -7.75
N SER A 20 -33.95 3.47 -9.07
CA SER A 20 -32.89 3.15 -10.04
C SER A 20 -31.68 4.07 -9.91
N PHE A 21 -31.86 5.38 -9.72
CA PHE A 21 -30.75 6.32 -9.50
C PHE A 21 -30.03 6.06 -8.17
N ALA A 22 -30.76 5.73 -7.10
CA ALA A 22 -30.16 5.38 -5.81
C ALA A 22 -29.35 4.07 -5.86
N ILE A 23 -29.83 3.05 -6.58
CA ILE A 23 -29.10 1.79 -6.75
C ILE A 23 -27.80 1.98 -7.55
N HIS A 24 -27.81 2.79 -8.61
CA HIS A 24 -26.59 3.07 -9.40
C HIS A 24 -25.55 3.90 -8.61
N ALA A 25 -26.01 4.87 -7.80
CA ALA A 25 -25.11 5.62 -6.93
C ALA A 25 -24.48 4.72 -5.85
N PHE A 26 -25.25 3.76 -5.32
CA PHE A 26 -24.79 2.82 -4.30
C PHE A 26 -23.78 1.80 -4.84
N THR A 27 -23.96 1.29 -6.06
CA THR A 27 -23.03 0.33 -6.68
C THR A 27 -21.67 0.94 -7.02
N LEU A 28 -21.63 2.20 -7.46
CA LEU A 28 -20.37 2.91 -7.76
C LEU A 28 -19.54 3.20 -6.50
N ALA A 29 -20.19 3.59 -5.40
CA ALA A 29 -19.52 3.88 -4.13
C ALA A 29 -18.85 2.63 -3.52
N GLU A 30 -19.52 1.47 -3.57
CA GLU A 30 -18.95 0.23 -3.01
C GLU A 30 -17.79 -0.30 -3.86
N ALA A 31 -17.85 -0.16 -5.19
CA ALA A 31 -16.75 -0.53 -6.08
C ALA A 31 -15.50 0.34 -5.85
N ALA A 32 -15.68 1.66 -5.65
CA ALA A 32 -14.59 2.58 -5.31
C ALA A 32 -13.96 2.22 -3.95
N SER A 33 -14.77 1.92 -2.93
CA SER A 33 -14.30 1.47 -1.62
C SER A 33 -13.61 0.10 -1.67
N ALA A 34 -14.10 -0.84 -2.49
CA ALA A 34 -13.48 -2.14 -2.70
C ALA A 34 -12.10 -2.02 -3.39
N SER A 35 -11.95 -1.08 -4.33
CA SER A 35 -10.70 -0.82 -5.02
C SER A 35 -9.62 -0.27 -4.08
N SER A 36 -9.93 0.74 -3.24
CA SER A 36 -8.98 1.32 -2.28
C SER A 36 -8.55 0.34 -1.18
N ARG A 37 -9.40 -0.64 -0.82
CA ARG A 37 -9.07 -1.70 0.14
C ARG A 37 -8.01 -2.69 -0.36
N LYS A 38 -7.82 -2.85 -1.67
CA LYS A 38 -6.88 -3.86 -2.23
C LYS A 38 -5.40 -3.47 -2.01
N PRO A 39 -4.92 -2.28 -2.40
CA PRO A 39 -3.52 -1.89 -2.18
C PRO A 39 -3.15 -1.82 -0.69
N ALA A 40 -4.03 -1.28 0.16
CA ALA A 40 -3.80 -1.21 1.61
C ALA A 40 -3.68 -2.60 2.26
N LYS A 41 -4.51 -3.56 1.82
CA LYS A 41 -4.38 -4.97 2.24
C LYS A 41 -3.08 -5.58 1.74
N PHE A 42 -2.69 -5.32 0.49
CA PHE A 42 -1.41 -5.78 -0.04
C PHE A 42 -0.23 -5.25 0.78
N VAL A 43 -0.15 -3.93 1.01
CA VAL A 43 0.90 -3.31 1.84
C VAL A 43 0.97 -3.96 3.22
N SER A 44 -0.18 -4.05 3.91
CA SER A 44 -0.24 -4.60 5.26
C SER A 44 0.12 -6.10 5.30
N LYS A 45 -0.30 -6.87 4.29
CA LYS A 45 0.05 -8.29 4.19
C LYS A 45 1.54 -8.48 3.92
N THR A 46 2.09 -7.77 2.94
CA THR A 46 3.50 -7.85 2.57
C THR A 46 4.42 -7.53 3.76
N ILE A 47 4.12 -6.46 4.51
CA ILE A 47 4.85 -6.06 5.72
C ILE A 47 4.79 -7.14 6.81
N LYS A 48 3.66 -7.83 6.97
CA LYS A 48 3.48 -8.88 7.98
C LYS A 48 4.09 -10.23 7.58
N SER A 49 4.22 -10.49 6.29
CA SER A 49 4.65 -11.81 5.77
C SER A 49 6.16 -11.95 5.61
N HIS A 50 6.94 -10.87 5.78
CA HIS A 50 8.39 -10.90 5.60
C HIS A 50 9.08 -10.11 6.70
N ASP A 51 10.25 -10.58 7.12
CA ASP A 51 11.04 -9.94 8.16
C ASP A 51 11.62 -8.61 7.72
N ILE A 52 11.97 -8.48 6.44
CA ILE A 52 12.50 -7.24 5.87
C ILE A 52 11.74 -6.95 4.58
N VAL A 53 11.13 -5.76 4.48
CA VAL A 53 10.41 -5.31 3.30
C VAL A 53 10.96 -3.96 2.85
N ILE A 54 11.20 -3.81 1.55
CA ILE A 54 11.58 -2.55 0.94
C ILE A 54 10.60 -2.25 -0.20
N PHE A 55 9.75 -1.23 -0.02
CA PHE A 55 9.03 -0.63 -1.14
C PHE A 55 9.98 0.32 -1.86
N SER A 56 10.17 0.10 -3.16
CA SER A 56 11.29 0.61 -3.93
C SER A 56 10.84 1.09 -5.31
N LYS A 57 11.76 1.73 -6.03
CA LYS A 57 11.72 1.81 -7.50
C LYS A 57 13.06 1.38 -8.09
N SER A 58 13.04 0.62 -9.19
CA SER A 58 14.21 -0.04 -9.78
C SER A 58 15.33 0.95 -10.14
N TYR A 59 14.93 2.12 -10.66
CA TYR A 59 15.85 3.19 -11.09
C TYR A 59 16.37 4.07 -9.96
N CYS A 60 15.75 4.04 -8.78
CA CYS A 60 15.99 5.04 -7.73
C CYS A 60 17.35 4.82 -7.02
N PRO A 61 18.25 5.82 -6.99
CA PRO A 61 19.56 5.69 -6.34
C PRO A 61 19.46 5.52 -4.83
N TYR A 62 18.49 6.17 -4.17
CA TYR A 62 18.24 6.01 -2.73
C TYR A 62 17.76 4.59 -2.39
N CYS A 63 16.98 3.97 -3.28
CA CYS A 63 16.55 2.57 -3.10
C CYS A 63 17.74 1.61 -3.24
N LYS A 64 18.64 1.85 -4.20
CA LYS A 64 19.88 1.07 -4.35
C LYS A 64 20.76 1.17 -3.11
N ARG A 65 20.90 2.37 -2.54
CA ARG A 65 21.66 2.60 -1.30
C ARG A 65 21.09 1.82 -0.12
N ALA A 66 19.78 1.92 0.12
CA ALA A 66 19.13 1.15 1.20
C ALA A 66 19.27 -0.37 1.00
N LYS A 67 19.15 -0.89 -0.23
CA LYS A 67 19.37 -2.32 -0.52
C LYS A 67 20.82 -2.76 -0.28
N ALA A 68 21.80 -1.89 -0.52
CA ALA A 68 23.20 -2.19 -0.31
C ALA A 68 23.51 -2.47 1.18
N VAL A 69 22.90 -1.72 2.10
CA VAL A 69 23.01 -1.97 3.55
C VAL A 69 22.63 -3.41 3.91
N PHE A 70 21.48 -3.87 3.43
CA PHE A 70 21.05 -5.25 3.70
C PHE A 70 21.95 -6.29 3.02
N LYS A 71 22.50 -5.96 1.84
CA LYS A 71 23.50 -6.81 1.19
C LYS A 71 24.78 -6.92 2.03
N GLU A 72 25.27 -5.83 2.61
CA GLU A 72 26.44 -5.82 3.50
C GLU A 72 26.21 -6.66 4.77
N LEU A 73 24.99 -6.64 5.30
CA LEU A 73 24.56 -7.47 6.43
C LEU A 73 24.26 -8.94 6.07
N ASN A 74 24.48 -9.35 4.81
CA ASN A 74 24.09 -10.65 4.27
C ASN A 74 22.61 -10.99 4.48
N GLN A 75 21.75 -9.98 4.48
CA GLN A 75 20.30 -10.12 4.60
C GLN A 75 19.62 -10.00 3.25
N LYS A 76 18.57 -10.78 3.04
CA LYS A 76 17.79 -10.78 1.80
C LYS A 76 16.42 -10.15 2.01
N PRO A 77 16.23 -8.85 1.70
CA PRO A 77 14.93 -8.20 1.81
C PRO A 77 13.94 -8.70 0.76
N PHE A 78 12.65 -8.68 1.10
CA PHE A 78 11.57 -8.74 0.13
C PHE A 78 11.37 -7.35 -0.48
N VAL A 79 11.64 -7.22 -1.78
CA VAL A 79 11.59 -5.93 -2.48
C VAL A 79 10.33 -5.86 -3.34
N VAL A 80 9.60 -4.76 -3.22
CA VAL A 80 8.47 -4.42 -4.11
C VAL A 80 8.90 -3.24 -4.97
N GLU A 81 9.24 -3.50 -6.23
CA GLU A 81 9.52 -2.45 -7.22
C GLU A 81 8.20 -1.88 -7.74
N LEU A 82 7.84 -0.68 -7.28
CA LEU A 82 6.57 -0.05 -7.58
C LEU A 82 6.46 0.40 -9.04
N ASP A 83 7.58 0.73 -9.67
CA ASP A 83 7.64 1.13 -11.08
C ASP A 83 7.47 -0.04 -12.06
N GLU A 84 7.65 -1.27 -11.59
CA GLU A 84 7.52 -2.50 -12.41
C GLU A 84 6.13 -3.17 -12.24
N ARG A 85 5.21 -2.50 -11.53
CA ARG A 85 3.87 -3.01 -11.25
C ARG A 85 2.79 -2.09 -11.82
N GLU A 86 1.77 -2.68 -12.43
CA GLU A 86 0.60 -1.94 -12.92
C GLU A 86 -0.13 -1.19 -11.78
N ASP A 87 -0.22 -1.79 -10.60
CA ASP A 87 -0.88 -1.22 -9.42
C ASP A 87 0.07 -0.39 -8.53
N GLY A 88 1.32 -0.19 -8.95
CA GLY A 88 2.37 0.39 -8.12
C GLY A 88 2.07 1.80 -7.61
N HIS A 89 1.42 2.65 -8.43
CA HIS A 89 0.96 3.97 -8.00
C HIS A 89 -0.03 3.87 -6.83
N THR A 90 -1.02 2.97 -6.92
CA THR A 90 -2.03 2.81 -5.87
C THR A 90 -1.46 2.19 -4.59
N ILE A 91 -0.45 1.32 -4.72
CA ILE A 91 0.31 0.83 -3.57
C ILE A 91 1.10 1.97 -2.92
N GLN A 92 1.71 2.86 -3.72
CA GLN A 92 2.43 4.03 -3.22
C GLN A 92 1.50 4.98 -2.44
N GLU A 93 0.24 5.16 -2.88
CA GLU A 93 -0.75 5.94 -2.13
C GLU A 93 -1.09 5.29 -0.80
N ALA A 94 -1.46 4.00 -0.82
CA ALA A 94 -1.81 3.28 0.41
C ALA A 94 -0.62 3.22 1.40
N LEU A 95 0.60 3.15 0.88
CA LEU A 95 1.81 3.25 1.68
C LEU A 95 1.97 4.64 2.29
N SER A 96 1.74 5.70 1.50
CA SER A 96 1.78 7.09 1.97
C SER A 96 0.73 7.36 3.04
N GLU A 97 -0.48 6.84 2.90
CA GLU A 97 -1.52 6.92 3.94
C GLU A 97 -1.09 6.21 5.23
N LYS A 98 -0.39 5.07 5.10
CA LYS A 98 0.07 4.28 6.25
C LYS A 98 1.22 4.92 7.03
N VAL A 99 2.18 5.54 6.34
CA VAL A 99 3.43 6.03 6.96
C VAL A 99 3.60 7.55 6.92
N GLY A 100 2.67 8.28 6.31
CA GLY A 100 2.73 9.74 6.16
C GLY A 100 3.78 10.25 5.15
N ARG A 101 4.43 9.35 4.39
CA ARG A 101 5.47 9.69 3.40
C ARG A 101 5.25 8.93 2.10
N ARG A 102 5.23 9.65 0.98
CA ARG A 102 5.06 9.09 -0.37
C ARG A 102 6.37 8.63 -1.01
N THR A 103 7.51 9.10 -0.52
CA THR A 103 8.82 8.85 -1.14
C THR A 103 9.24 7.38 -1.05
N VAL A 104 10.07 6.92 -1.99
CA VAL A 104 10.80 5.64 -1.90
C VAL A 104 12.28 5.90 -1.61
N PRO A 105 12.99 4.97 -0.94
CA PRO A 105 12.49 3.71 -0.39
C PRO A 105 11.60 3.91 0.84
N GLN A 106 10.81 2.89 1.19
CA GLN A 106 10.24 2.72 2.53
C GLN A 106 10.59 1.34 3.06
N VAL A 107 11.30 1.31 4.18
CA VAL A 107 11.89 0.11 4.77
C VAL A 107 11.14 -0.30 6.03
N PHE A 108 10.85 -1.59 6.14
CA PHE A 108 10.22 -2.20 7.30
C PHE A 108 11.03 -3.40 7.79
N ILE A 109 11.10 -3.57 9.11
CA ILE A 109 11.76 -4.70 9.77
C ILE A 109 10.81 -5.27 10.83
N HIS A 110 10.46 -6.55 10.72
CA HIS A 110 9.48 -7.25 11.56
C HIS A 110 8.18 -6.42 11.75
N GLY A 111 7.73 -5.76 10.67
CA GLY A 111 6.56 -4.90 10.68
C GLY A 111 6.75 -3.47 11.21
N LYS A 112 7.88 -3.15 11.87
CA LYS A 112 8.24 -1.79 12.30
C LYS A 112 8.69 -0.99 11.08
N HIS A 113 8.13 0.21 10.91
CA HIS A 113 8.61 1.16 9.89
C HIS A 113 9.91 1.81 10.35
N ILE A 114 10.95 1.71 9.52
CA ILE A 114 12.27 2.28 9.78
C ILE A 114 12.38 3.66 9.14
N GLY A 115 11.93 3.79 7.89
CA GLY A 115 11.97 5.05 7.15
C GLY A 115 12.46 4.87 5.72
N GLY A 116 13.13 5.91 5.21
CA GLY A 116 13.73 5.96 3.88
C GLY A 116 15.19 5.53 3.88
N SER A 117 15.95 6.00 2.88
CA SER A 117 17.34 5.60 2.72
C SER A 117 18.23 6.11 3.85
N ASP A 118 18.07 7.37 4.24
CA ASP A 118 18.93 7.99 5.25
C ASP A 118 18.64 7.37 6.63
N ASP A 119 17.36 7.24 6.98
CA ASP A 119 16.91 6.51 8.19
C ASP A 119 17.50 5.08 8.27
N THR A 120 17.63 4.39 7.12
CA THR A 120 18.21 3.03 7.06
C THR A 120 19.72 3.04 7.28
N ILE A 121 20.42 4.04 6.74
CA ILE A 121 21.87 4.20 6.91
C ILE A 121 22.18 4.57 8.36
N ASP A 122 21.44 5.52 8.94
CA ASP A 122 21.61 5.93 10.34
C ASP A 122 21.40 4.74 11.29
N ALA A 123 20.37 3.91 11.04
CA ALA A 123 20.14 2.69 11.81
C ALA A 123 21.27 1.66 11.63
N TYR A 124 21.87 1.57 10.44
CA TYR A 124 23.01 0.69 10.19
C TYR A 124 24.26 1.15 10.94
N GLU A 125 24.64 2.41 10.78
CA GLU A 125 25.85 3.00 11.38
C GLU A 125 25.78 3.02 12.92
N SER A 126 24.59 3.27 13.48
CA SER A 126 24.38 3.21 14.94
C SER A 126 24.33 1.79 15.51
N GLY A 127 24.27 0.76 14.67
CA GLY A 127 24.09 -0.63 15.08
C GLY A 127 22.65 -1.00 15.49
N GLU A 128 21.69 -0.05 15.48
CA GLU A 128 20.27 -0.34 15.72
C GLU A 128 19.75 -1.40 14.74
N LEU A 129 20.15 -1.30 13.48
CA LEU A 129 19.72 -2.21 12.43
C LEU A 129 20.17 -3.66 12.70
N ALA A 130 21.43 -3.85 13.10
CA ALA A 130 21.94 -5.17 13.47
C ALA A 130 21.19 -5.75 14.67
N LYS A 131 20.92 -4.91 15.68
CA LYS A 131 20.12 -5.28 16.86
C LYS A 131 18.70 -5.71 16.48
N LEU A 132 18.02 -4.95 15.63
CA LEU A 132 16.67 -5.27 15.16
C LEU A 132 16.60 -6.59 14.40
N LEU A 133 17.68 -6.93 13.67
CA LEU A 133 17.80 -8.15 12.88
C LEU A 133 18.34 -9.35 13.68
N GLY A 134 18.66 -9.16 14.98
CA GLY A 134 19.27 -10.21 15.80
C GLY A 134 20.68 -10.62 15.33
N ILE A 135 21.35 -9.76 14.57
CA ILE A 135 22.75 -9.97 14.17
C ILE A 135 23.59 -9.59 15.37
N ALA A 136 24.35 -10.56 15.91
CA ALA A 136 25.28 -10.29 17.00
C ALA A 136 26.23 -9.17 16.57
N SER A 137 26.13 -8.00 17.21
CA SER A 137 27.08 -6.92 16.98
C SER A 137 28.43 -7.40 17.49
N GLN A 138 29.41 -7.55 16.59
CA GLN A 138 30.80 -7.43 16.98
C GLN A 138 30.91 -6.02 17.54
N ALA A 139 30.86 -5.92 18.87
CA ALA A 139 31.13 -4.68 19.56
C ALA A 139 32.49 -4.22 19.04
N LYS A 140 32.51 -3.00 18.49
CA LYS A 140 33.73 -2.32 18.13
C LYS A 140 34.45 -2.01 19.44
N GLU A 141 35.28 -2.94 19.89
CA GLU A 141 36.22 -2.75 20.99
C GLU A 141 37.34 -1.85 20.45
N ASP A 142 37.07 -0.54 20.44
CA ASP A 142 38.05 0.47 20.12
C ASP A 142 38.86 0.79 21.39
N LEU A 143 40.04 0.17 21.44
CA LEU A 143 41.29 0.54 22.13
C LEU A 143 41.32 0.68 23.67
#